data_AF-A0A1A8KBC5-F1
#
_entry.id   AF-A0A1A8KBC5-F1
#
_cell.length_a   1.000
_cell.length_b   1.000
_cell.length_c   1.000
_cell.angle_alpha   90.00
_cell.angle_beta   90.00
_cell.angle_gamma   90.00
#
_symmetry.space_group_name_H-M   'P 1'
#
loop_
_entity.id
_entity.type
_entity.pdbx_description
1 polymer ?
#
loop_
_entity_poly.entity_id
_entity_poly.type
_entity_poly.pdbx_seq_one_letter_code
_entity_poly.pdbx_strand_id
1 'polypeptide(L)'
;MDTGCASSRSPGQDLDWNEAGWQPNKIPFTATSGPRNAAADLDCDVPAKFLELFLTDELLDHIVHQTNLYASQYFQAHPDLPHHSRGNAWKPVSVSELKTFFGLTFLT
;
A
#
# COMPACT_ATOMS: atom_id res chain seq x y z
N MET A 1 -14.99 -49.85 61.28
CA MET A 1 -13.58 -50.17 61.06
C MET A 1 -13.44 -50.35 59.56
N ASP A 2 -13.42 -49.25 58.80
CA ASP A 2 -12.20 -48.51 58.42
C ASP A 2 -11.22 -49.47 57.72
N THR A 3 -10.90 -49.34 56.44
CA THR A 3 -10.51 -48.12 55.71
C THR A 3 -10.80 -48.25 54.22
N GLY A 4 -11.20 -47.13 53.59
CA GLY A 4 -11.36 -47.01 52.15
C GLY A 4 -10.03 -46.83 51.40
N CYS A 5 -10.08 -47.05 50.08
CA CYS A 5 -9.16 -46.45 49.14
C CYS A 5 -9.98 -45.87 47.98
N ALA A 6 -10.26 -44.57 48.08
CA ALA A 6 -10.78 -43.80 46.97
C ALA A 6 -9.66 -43.71 45.92
N SER A 7 -9.88 -44.30 44.75
CA SER A 7 -9.05 -44.01 43.57
C SER A 7 -9.36 -42.59 43.14
N SER A 8 -8.51 -41.66 43.58
CA SER A 8 -8.52 -40.27 43.16
C SER A 8 -8.30 -40.23 41.65
N ARG A 9 -9.34 -39.85 40.89
CA ARG A 9 -9.10 -39.23 39.58
C ARG A 9 -8.42 -37.90 39.86
N SER A 10 -7.12 -37.83 39.63
CA SER A 10 -6.40 -36.56 39.65
C SER A 10 -6.99 -35.65 38.56
N PRO A 11 -7.55 -34.48 38.92
CA PRO A 11 -7.90 -33.46 37.95
C PRO A 11 -6.60 -32.75 37.59
N GLY A 12 -5.99 -33.14 36.49
CA GLY A 12 -4.69 -32.62 36.09
C GLY A 12 -4.03 -33.40 34.96
N GLN A 13 -4.80 -33.91 34.00
CA GLN A 13 -4.23 -34.05 32.67
C GLN A 13 -4.30 -32.67 32.04
N ASP A 14 -3.35 -31.83 32.44
CA ASP A 14 -2.94 -30.72 31.59
C ASP A 14 -2.67 -31.33 30.23
N LEU A 15 -3.46 -30.91 29.23
CA LEU A 15 -3.15 -31.12 27.83
C LEU A 15 -1.86 -30.35 27.57
N ASP A 16 -0.74 -30.98 27.94
CA ASP A 16 0.58 -30.46 27.69
C ASP A 16 0.73 -30.42 26.17
N TRP A 17 0.91 -29.22 25.62
CA TRP A 17 1.26 -29.04 24.22
C TRP A 17 2.69 -29.55 24.05
N ASN A 18 2.85 -30.87 24.02
CA ASN A 18 4.12 -31.47 23.67
C ASN A 18 4.26 -31.44 22.15
N GLU A 19 5.07 -30.51 21.64
CA GLU A 19 5.62 -30.53 20.28
C GLU A 19 6.51 -31.78 20.12
N ALA A 20 5.92 -32.96 20.06
CA ALA A 20 6.65 -34.20 19.81
C ALA A 20 7.00 -34.29 18.33
N GLY A 21 8.11 -33.67 17.95
CA GLY A 21 8.80 -33.92 16.68
C GLY A 21 8.26 -33.19 15.45
N TRP A 22 7.39 -32.19 15.61
CA TRP A 22 7.08 -31.29 14.51
C TRP A 22 8.31 -30.42 14.22
N GLN A 23 8.92 -30.63 13.06
CA GLN A 23 9.82 -29.64 12.47
C GLN A 23 9.08 -28.96 11.32
N PRO A 24 9.07 -27.62 11.25
CA PRO A 24 8.52 -26.93 10.10
C PRO A 24 9.24 -27.43 8.86
N ASN A 25 8.47 -27.89 7.87
CA ASN A 25 9.04 -28.30 6.60
C ASN A 25 9.71 -27.07 5.97
N LYS A 26 11.05 -27.08 5.87
CA LYS A 26 11.80 -25.96 5.29
C LYS A 26 11.62 -26.00 3.77
N ILE A 27 10.60 -25.30 3.29
CA ILE A 27 10.42 -25.08 1.85
C ILE A 27 11.40 -23.96 1.45
N PRO A 28 12.44 -24.24 0.64
CA PRO A 28 13.37 -23.20 0.21
C PRO A 28 12.65 -22.22 -0.71
N PHE A 29 13.00 -20.94 -0.61
CA PHE A 29 12.57 -19.94 -1.59
C PHE A 29 13.21 -20.25 -2.94
N THR A 30 12.40 -20.60 -3.94
CA THR A 30 12.87 -20.98 -5.29
C THR A 30 12.73 -19.88 -6.32
N ALA A 31 12.11 -18.75 -5.97
CA ALA A 31 11.98 -17.63 -6.89
C ALA A 31 13.31 -16.87 -7.00
N THR A 32 13.58 -16.32 -8.18
CA THR A 32 14.68 -15.37 -8.38
C THR A 32 14.43 -14.11 -7.57
N SER A 33 15.34 -13.82 -6.63
CA SER A 33 15.33 -12.61 -5.80
C SER A 33 15.72 -11.38 -6.63
N GLY A 34 15.24 -10.21 -6.21
CA GLY A 34 15.59 -8.91 -6.78
C GLY A 34 14.55 -8.37 -7.78
N PRO A 35 14.81 -7.17 -8.32
CA PRO A 35 13.99 -6.56 -9.36
C PRO A 35 13.85 -7.47 -10.59
N ARG A 36 12.71 -7.36 -11.29
CA ARG A 36 12.41 -8.15 -12.50
C ARG A 36 11.94 -7.24 -13.63
N ASN A 37 12.05 -7.73 -14.87
CA ASN A 37 11.56 -7.05 -16.08
C ASN A 37 12.16 -5.63 -16.19
N ALA A 38 11.33 -4.63 -16.48
CA ALA A 38 11.74 -3.23 -16.60
C ALA A 38 12.55 -2.69 -15.41
N ALA A 39 12.33 -3.22 -14.20
CA ALA A 39 13.09 -2.84 -13.02
C ALA A 39 14.49 -3.49 -12.96
N ALA A 40 14.67 -4.66 -13.59
CA ALA A 40 15.97 -5.30 -13.77
C ALA A 40 16.75 -4.68 -14.95
N ASP A 41 16.03 -4.22 -15.98
CA ASP A 41 16.62 -3.61 -17.19
C ASP A 41 16.95 -2.12 -17.00
N LEU A 42 16.57 -1.53 -15.86
CA LEU A 42 16.81 -0.11 -15.57
C LEU A 42 18.29 0.14 -15.27
N ASP A 43 19.06 0.52 -16.28
CA ASP A 43 20.45 0.95 -16.16
C ASP A 43 20.53 2.45 -15.79
N CYS A 44 20.04 2.81 -14.59
CA CYS A 44 20.06 4.17 -14.11
C CYS A 44 19.99 4.26 -12.57
N ASP A 45 20.94 4.97 -11.97
CA ASP A 45 21.01 5.16 -10.51
C ASP A 45 20.17 6.33 -9.98
N VAL A 46 19.36 6.97 -10.84
CA VAL A 46 18.51 8.10 -10.44
C VAL A 46 17.22 7.54 -9.80
N PRO A 47 16.95 7.77 -8.50
CA PRO A 47 15.79 7.16 -7.82
C PRO A 47 14.44 7.49 -8.47
N ALA A 48 14.31 8.70 -9.04
CA ALA A 48 13.10 9.10 -9.77
C ALA A 48 12.81 8.19 -10.97
N LYS A 49 13.84 7.63 -11.63
CA LYS A 49 13.65 6.70 -12.75
C LYS A 49 13.04 5.37 -12.33
N PHE A 50 13.40 4.89 -11.15
CA PHE A 50 12.77 3.70 -10.59
C PHE A 50 11.30 3.98 -10.24
N LEU A 51 11.01 5.16 -9.70
CA LEU A 51 9.64 5.58 -9.38
C LEU A 51 8.75 5.71 -10.62
N GLU A 52 9.30 6.20 -11.74
CA GLU A 52 8.61 6.30 -13.04
C GLU A 52 8.15 4.94 -13.59
N LEU A 53 8.72 3.82 -13.13
CA LEU A 53 8.22 2.47 -13.47
C LEU A 53 6.81 2.21 -12.91
N PHE A 54 6.44 2.88 -11.82
CA PHE A 54 5.13 2.77 -11.17
C PHE A 54 4.24 3.96 -11.52
N LEU A 55 4.80 5.16 -11.52
CA LEU A 55 4.13 6.39 -11.91
C LEU A 55 4.33 6.63 -13.42
N THR A 56 3.73 5.75 -14.22
CA THR A 56 3.84 5.81 -15.69
C THR A 56 3.25 7.10 -16.23
N ASP A 57 3.73 7.57 -17.38
CA ASP A 57 3.19 8.77 -18.01
C ASP A 57 1.69 8.62 -18.32
N GLU A 58 1.24 7.44 -18.73
CA GLU A 58 -0.19 7.14 -18.94
C GLU A 58 -1.01 7.32 -17.65
N LEU A 59 -0.54 6.81 -16.52
CA LEU A 59 -1.22 6.97 -15.24
C LEU A 59 -1.28 8.45 -14.84
N LEU A 60 -0.17 9.17 -15.00
CA LEU A 60 -0.11 10.59 -14.66
C LEU A 60 -1.03 11.43 -15.55
N ASP A 61 -1.03 11.17 -16.85
CA ASP A 61 -1.95 11.80 -17.80
C ASP A 61 -3.41 11.51 -17.42
N HIS A 62 -3.72 10.27 -17.03
CA HIS A 62 -5.06 9.90 -16.60
C HIS A 62 -5.48 10.66 -15.34
N ILE A 63 -4.61 10.75 -14.33
CA ILE A 63 -4.89 11.50 -13.09
C ILE A 63 -5.12 12.98 -13.39
N VAL A 64 -4.28 13.58 -14.23
CA VAL A 64 -4.44 14.98 -14.67
C VAL A 64 -5.79 15.18 -15.36
N HIS A 65 -6.12 14.28 -16.31
CA HIS A 65 -7.38 14.36 -17.04
C HIS A 65 -8.59 14.28 -16.10
N GLN A 66 -8.62 13.29 -15.20
CA GLN A 66 -9.74 13.11 -14.26
C GLN A 66 -9.85 14.28 -13.27
N THR A 67 -8.71 14.81 -12.80
CA THR A 67 -8.69 15.96 -11.88
C THR A 67 -9.30 17.21 -12.54
N ASN A 68 -8.92 17.48 -13.78
CA ASN A 68 -9.43 18.62 -14.55
C ASN A 68 -10.90 18.44 -14.95
N LEU A 69 -11.30 17.21 -15.30
CA LEU A 69 -12.69 16.88 -15.60
C LEU A 69 -13.58 17.12 -14.37
N TYR A 70 -13.19 16.59 -13.22
CA TYR A 70 -13.92 16.78 -11.97
C TYR A 70 -14.03 18.26 -11.60
N ALA A 71 -12.94 19.02 -11.70
CA ALA A 71 -12.97 20.46 -11.43
C ALA A 71 -13.98 21.19 -12.35
N SER A 72 -13.97 20.86 -13.64
CA SER A 72 -14.92 21.43 -14.61
C SER A 72 -16.37 21.11 -14.26
N GLN A 73 -16.66 19.86 -13.91
CA GLN A 73 -17.99 19.41 -13.47
C GLN A 73 -18.41 20.12 -12.17
N TYR A 74 -17.49 20.27 -11.22
CA TYR A 74 -17.75 20.94 -9.96
C TYR A 74 -18.15 22.40 -10.15
N PHE A 75 -17.43 23.16 -10.98
CA PHE A 75 -17.75 24.56 -11.23
C PHE A 75 -19.02 24.74 -12.06
N GLN A 76 -19.32 23.80 -12.97
CA GLN A 76 -20.61 23.79 -13.67
C GLN A 76 -21.79 23.57 -12.70
N ALA A 77 -21.62 22.69 -11.71
CA ALA A 77 -22.64 22.43 -10.69
C ALA A 77 -22.74 23.54 -9.62
N HIS A 78 -21.69 24.34 -9.44
CA HIS A 78 -21.61 25.40 -8.42
C HIS A 78 -21.20 26.74 -9.04
N PRO A 79 -22.09 27.40 -9.81
CA PRO A 79 -21.77 28.64 -10.51
C PRO A 79 -21.47 29.81 -9.56
N ASP A 80 -22.07 29.82 -8.38
CA ASP A 80 -22.00 30.92 -7.41
C ASP A 80 -20.99 30.65 -6.29
N LEU A 81 -19.70 30.55 -6.65
CA LEU A 81 -18.65 30.42 -5.65
C LEU A 81 -18.53 31.70 -4.80
N PRO A 82 -18.28 31.58 -3.48
CA PRO A 82 -17.97 32.73 -2.64
C PRO A 82 -16.83 33.55 -3.24
N HIS A 83 -16.92 34.89 -3.19
CA HIS A 83 -15.96 35.79 -3.85
C HIS A 83 -14.49 35.51 -3.50
N HIS A 84 -14.22 35.11 -2.24
CA HIS A 84 -12.87 34.78 -1.76
C HIS A 84 -12.55 33.28 -1.76
N SER A 85 -13.37 32.45 -2.42
CA SER A 85 -13.11 31.03 -2.57
C SER A 85 -11.85 30.81 -3.41
N ARG A 86 -11.00 29.86 -3.00
CA ARG A 86 -9.85 29.40 -3.80
C ARG A 86 -10.28 28.80 -5.14
N GLY A 87 -11.53 28.33 -5.26
CA GLY A 87 -12.10 27.85 -6.50
C GLY A 87 -12.07 28.90 -7.62
N ASN A 88 -12.20 30.19 -7.29
CA ASN A 88 -12.12 31.29 -8.27
C ASN A 88 -10.72 31.46 -8.87
N ALA A 89 -9.69 30.94 -8.20
CA ALA A 89 -8.31 30.97 -8.68
C ALA A 89 -7.87 29.62 -9.31
N TRP A 90 -8.80 28.66 -9.47
CA TRP A 90 -8.50 27.36 -10.04
C TRP A 90 -7.96 27.49 -11.47
N LYS A 91 -7.01 26.62 -11.80
CA LYS A 91 -6.48 26.43 -13.15
C LYS A 91 -6.35 24.93 -13.42
N PRO A 92 -6.48 24.49 -14.68
CA PRO A 92 -6.22 23.10 -15.03
C PRO A 92 -4.81 22.68 -14.61
N VAL A 93 -4.72 21.51 -13.99
CA VAL A 93 -3.47 20.88 -13.58
C VAL A 93 -2.75 20.32 -14.80
N SER A 94 -1.42 20.41 -14.79
CA SER A 94 -0.53 19.74 -15.75
C SER A 94 0.20 18.54 -15.13
N VAL A 95 0.73 17.65 -15.97
CA VAL A 95 1.58 16.53 -15.49
C VAL A 95 2.79 17.04 -14.72
N SER A 96 3.39 18.16 -15.13
CA SER A 96 4.53 18.75 -14.43
C SER A 96 4.16 19.21 -13.01
N GLU A 97 3.00 19.85 -12.85
CA GLU A 97 2.50 20.25 -11.53
C GLU A 97 2.16 19.03 -10.68
N LEU A 98 1.56 17.99 -11.26
CA LEU A 98 1.28 16.74 -10.56
C LEU A 98 2.56 16.02 -10.10
N LYS A 99 3.59 15.94 -10.96
CA LYS A 99 4.91 15.40 -10.60
C LYS A 99 5.54 16.21 -9.45
N THR A 100 5.41 17.53 -9.47
CA THR A 100 5.88 18.42 -8.38
C THR A 100 5.13 18.15 -7.08
N PHE A 101 3.80 18.01 -7.15
CA PHE A 101 2.95 17.69 -6.00
C PHE A 101 3.34 16.34 -5.36
N PHE A 102 3.57 15.29 -6.16
CA PHE A 102 4.07 14.02 -5.63
C PHE A 102 5.47 14.13 -5.04
N GLY A 103 6.38 14.88 -5.69
CA GLY A 103 7.70 15.16 -5.13
C GLY A 103 7.65 15.81 -3.74
N LEU A 104 6.74 16.78 -3.55
CA LEU A 104 6.51 17.39 -2.23
C LEU A 104 5.85 16.41 -1.25
N THR A 105 4.92 15.59 -1.71
CA THR A 105 4.20 14.62 -0.87
C THR A 105 5.12 13.52 -0.34
N PHE A 106 6.10 13.06 -1.11
CA PHE A 106 7.08 12.07 -0.65
C PHE A 106 8.16 12.65 0.27
N LEU A 107 8.29 13.97 0.31
CA LEU A 107 9.23 14.66 1.21
C LEU A 107 8.68 14.83 2.63
N THR A 108 7.35 14.94 2.76
CA THR A 108 6.63 15.23 4.02
C THR A 108 6.22 13.97 4.75
#